data_AF-A0A370HGL9-F1
#
_entry.id   AF-A0A370HGL9-F1
#
_cell.length_a   1.000
_cell.length_b   1.000
_cell.length_c   1.000
_cell.angle_alpha   90.00
_cell.angle_beta   90.00
_cell.angle_gamma   90.00
#
_symmetry.space_group_name_H-M   'P 1'
#
loop_
_entity.id
_entity.type
_entity.pdbx_description
1 polymer ?
#
loop_
_entity_poly.entity_id
_entity_poly.type
_entity_poly.pdbx_seq_one_letter_code
_entity_poly.pdbx_strand_id
1 'polypeptide(L)'
;MTVSEEGEQVEEAKEDAAKVQEWVGYLKEFVASLDGLAGDQPEDFCGNAIEVWKSRMSPDVAPLPSNPAMVIIVETLRALAQVMTAVLMDHANTPDARDRMTRVAAQNSLQDALGGIVRDGRRWLSEGLPTSAEIQERIASAVTGISAAQEAAQQQMDQDSAADAAAAADPYGAILGYRDPDVDAAIIFTKVCSFTENEDKCYRDAYDRLRRMLDSELLRHVSDESDRFCDVLIEVITDLRDRRISLVDEDAIDERRRRLRSALISFTSALHSHKDQSIRAVRDLFGRKTTEEQAVLDLFDGLLSTSFDYRWLLEMRDALLHGDINAFKYNFAARLHGEPAVNVCMDRDYMLHFTREARKKPWLKRSELEQMTADPSVLDMVNAIQPQMVELQEKLDAILYPNTATDAATVKELIGRFNGRQGLYALQNGPGFTRRLWIPPYMTLAPRVLAFADNYVAGN
;
A
#
# COMPACT_ATOMS: atom_id res chain seq x y z
N MET A 1 -78.60 -21.44 27.61
CA MET A 1 -77.39 -21.00 28.33
C MET A 1 -77.24 -21.95 29.50
N THR A 2 -76.61 -23.05 29.16
CA THR A 2 -76.98 -24.39 29.61
C THR A 2 -75.68 -25.15 29.72
N VAL A 3 -75.47 -25.82 30.85
CA VAL A 3 -74.39 -26.75 31.27
C VAL A 3 -73.49 -27.37 30.16
N SER A 4 -73.97 -27.54 28.92
CA SER A 4 -73.17 -27.86 27.74
C SER A 4 -72.17 -26.78 27.31
N GLU A 5 -72.50 -25.48 27.35
CA GLU A 5 -71.59 -24.38 26.98
C GLU A 5 -70.44 -24.21 28.00
N GLU A 6 -70.72 -24.41 29.29
CA GLU A 6 -69.69 -24.40 30.34
C GLU A 6 -68.78 -25.64 30.27
N GLY A 7 -69.31 -26.79 29.84
CA GLY A 7 -68.53 -28.02 29.62
C GLY A 7 -67.57 -27.90 28.43
N GLU A 8 -68.03 -27.31 27.33
CA GLU A 8 -67.27 -27.09 26.09
C GLU A 8 -66.14 -26.05 26.29
N GLN A 9 -66.41 -24.97 27.03
CA GLN A 9 -65.38 -23.98 27.40
C GLN A 9 -64.29 -24.54 28.33
N VAL A 10 -64.64 -25.48 29.21
CA VAL A 10 -63.66 -26.13 30.12
C VAL A 10 -62.80 -27.16 29.36
N GLU A 11 -63.33 -27.77 28.30
CA GLU A 11 -62.60 -28.71 27.45
C GLU A 11 -61.65 -27.97 26.49
N GLU A 12 -62.11 -26.87 25.88
CA GLU A 12 -61.29 -25.97 25.05
C GLU A 12 -60.14 -25.34 25.83
N ALA A 13 -60.40 -24.85 27.06
CA ALA A 13 -59.36 -24.30 27.94
C ALA A 13 -58.29 -25.34 28.34
N LYS A 14 -58.67 -26.62 28.46
CA LYS A 14 -57.72 -27.72 28.74
C LYS A 14 -56.88 -28.06 27.51
N GLU A 15 -57.47 -28.04 26.32
CA GLU A 15 -56.75 -28.25 25.06
C GLU A 15 -55.75 -27.12 24.79
N ASP A 16 -56.16 -25.87 25.03
CA ASP A 16 -55.29 -24.70 24.91
C ASP A 16 -54.14 -24.73 25.91
N ALA A 17 -54.41 -25.09 27.18
CA ALA A 17 -53.37 -25.26 28.19
C ALA A 17 -52.37 -26.38 27.82
N ALA A 18 -52.84 -27.48 27.24
CA ALA A 18 -51.98 -28.56 26.75
C ALA A 18 -51.06 -28.10 25.62
N LYS A 19 -51.58 -27.33 24.65
CA LYS A 19 -50.79 -26.74 23.56
C LYS A 19 -49.77 -25.72 24.07
N VAL A 20 -50.14 -24.89 25.04
CA VAL A 20 -49.20 -23.97 25.70
C VAL A 20 -48.09 -24.75 26.41
N GLN A 21 -48.43 -25.80 27.15
CA GLN A 21 -47.45 -26.64 27.83
C GLN A 21 -46.46 -27.29 26.85
N GLU A 22 -46.95 -27.78 25.71
CA GLU A 22 -46.14 -28.35 24.64
C GLU A 22 -45.15 -27.32 24.07
N TRP A 23 -45.64 -26.15 23.64
CA TRP A 23 -44.79 -25.11 23.05
C TRP A 23 -43.83 -24.46 24.06
N VAL A 24 -44.21 -24.35 25.33
CA VAL A 24 -43.29 -23.99 26.42
C VAL A 24 -42.20 -25.06 26.60
N GLY A 25 -42.54 -26.34 26.44
CA GLY A 25 -41.58 -27.45 26.44
C GLY A 25 -40.57 -27.32 25.30
N TYR A 26 -41.05 -27.15 24.07
CA TYR A 26 -40.19 -26.97 22.90
C TYR A 26 -39.30 -25.74 23.00
N LEU A 27 -39.82 -24.60 23.49
CA LEU A 27 -39.01 -23.41 23.67
C LEU A 27 -37.91 -23.63 24.72
N LYS A 28 -38.17 -24.36 25.81
CA LYS A 28 -37.12 -24.70 26.80
C LYS A 28 -36.04 -25.57 26.19
N GLU A 29 -36.40 -26.59 25.43
CA GLU A 29 -35.44 -27.44 24.74
C GLU A 29 -34.61 -26.63 23.75
N PHE A 30 -35.25 -25.73 23.00
CA PHE A 30 -34.57 -24.84 22.08
C PHE A 30 -33.56 -23.93 22.82
N VAL A 31 -33.98 -23.26 23.90
CA VAL A 31 -33.10 -22.43 24.73
C VAL A 31 -31.90 -23.23 25.29
N ALA A 32 -32.15 -24.46 25.76
CA ALA A 32 -31.09 -25.34 26.26
C ALA A 32 -30.12 -25.79 25.14
N SER A 33 -30.61 -25.91 23.91
CA SER A 33 -29.80 -26.30 22.75
C SER A 33 -28.96 -25.17 22.15
N LEU A 34 -29.22 -23.90 22.50
CA LEU A 34 -28.53 -22.74 21.92
C LEU A 34 -27.01 -22.85 22.03
N ASP A 35 -26.50 -23.36 23.15
CA ASP A 35 -25.06 -23.49 23.36
C ASP A 35 -24.38 -24.45 22.37
N GLY A 36 -25.11 -25.49 21.94
CA GLY A 36 -24.64 -26.48 20.97
C GLY A 36 -24.86 -26.09 19.51
N LEU A 37 -25.44 -24.91 19.22
CA LEU A 37 -25.62 -24.44 17.85
C LEU A 37 -24.28 -24.00 17.24
N ALA A 38 -24.04 -24.45 16.00
CA ALA A 38 -22.89 -24.05 15.21
C ALA A 38 -22.93 -22.56 14.85
N GLY A 39 -21.75 -22.00 14.54
CA GLY A 39 -21.57 -20.59 14.18
C GLY A 39 -20.61 -19.91 15.16
N ASP A 40 -19.35 -19.78 14.76
CA ASP A 40 -18.32 -19.11 15.56
C ASP A 40 -18.53 -17.59 15.60
N GLN A 41 -19.14 -17.05 14.54
CA GLN A 41 -19.55 -15.64 14.46
C GLN A 41 -21.00 -15.45 14.94
N PRO A 42 -21.32 -14.30 15.53
CA PRO A 42 -22.67 -14.03 16.03
C PRO A 42 -23.73 -14.02 14.91
N GLU A 43 -23.40 -13.57 13.69
CA GLU A 43 -24.31 -13.62 12.55
C GLU A 43 -24.72 -15.06 12.21
N ASP A 44 -23.74 -15.95 12.10
CA ASP A 44 -23.95 -17.36 11.77
C ASP A 44 -24.76 -18.07 12.86
N PHE A 45 -24.44 -17.79 14.13
CA PHE A 45 -25.19 -18.30 15.27
C PHE A 45 -26.67 -17.89 15.21
N CYS A 46 -26.94 -16.59 15.01
CA CYS A 46 -28.31 -16.08 14.93
C CYS A 46 -29.07 -16.64 13.71
N GLY A 47 -28.41 -16.76 12.56
CA GLY A 47 -28.96 -17.39 11.36
C GLY A 47 -29.36 -18.85 11.62
N ASN A 48 -28.46 -19.63 12.23
CA ASN A 48 -28.71 -21.03 12.58
C ASN A 48 -29.83 -21.17 13.62
N ALA A 49 -29.88 -20.29 14.62
CA ALA A 49 -30.96 -20.28 15.61
C ALA A 49 -32.33 -20.01 14.96
N ILE A 50 -32.40 -19.06 14.02
CA ILE A 50 -33.62 -18.77 13.25
C ILE A 50 -34.06 -19.99 12.44
N GLU A 51 -33.14 -20.63 11.72
CA GLU A 51 -33.48 -21.79 10.88
C GLU A 51 -33.90 -23.01 11.70
N VAL A 52 -33.22 -23.28 12.83
CA VAL A 52 -33.62 -24.36 13.75
C VAL A 52 -35.01 -24.10 14.30
N TRP A 53 -35.33 -22.87 14.71
CA TRP A 53 -36.66 -22.53 15.21
C TRP A 53 -37.74 -22.64 14.14
N LYS A 54 -37.49 -22.13 12.93
CA LYS A 54 -38.42 -22.24 11.79
C LYS A 54 -38.65 -23.69 11.35
N SER A 55 -37.62 -24.54 11.39
CA SER A 55 -37.74 -25.94 10.98
C SER A 55 -38.74 -26.75 11.82
N ARG A 56 -39.03 -26.27 13.05
CA ARG A 56 -40.03 -26.86 13.94
C ARG A 56 -41.46 -26.37 13.65
N MET A 57 -41.63 -25.35 12.82
CA MET A 57 -42.93 -24.85 12.39
C MET A 57 -43.32 -25.51 11.07
N SER A 58 -44.21 -26.50 11.12
CA SER A 58 -44.95 -26.95 9.93
C SER A 58 -46.37 -26.37 9.96
N PRO A 59 -47.01 -26.16 8.78
CA PRO A 59 -48.40 -25.72 8.71
C PRO A 59 -49.37 -26.63 9.48
N ASP A 60 -49.03 -27.91 9.63
CA ASP A 60 -49.85 -28.93 10.31
C ASP A 60 -49.67 -28.94 11.84
N VAL A 61 -48.65 -28.27 12.38
CA VAL A 61 -48.28 -28.25 13.81
C VAL A 61 -48.51 -26.87 14.43
N ALA A 62 -48.72 -25.83 13.62
CA ALA A 62 -48.95 -24.47 14.10
C ALA A 62 -50.32 -24.33 14.81
N PRO A 63 -50.37 -23.81 16.05
CA PRO A 63 -51.63 -23.49 16.73
C PRO A 63 -52.48 -22.48 15.95
N LEU A 64 -53.79 -22.50 16.18
CA LEU A 64 -54.69 -21.49 15.64
C LEU A 64 -54.29 -20.08 16.12
N PRO A 65 -54.52 -19.02 15.33
CA PRO A 65 -54.15 -17.65 15.72
C PRO A 65 -54.80 -17.14 17.02
N SER A 66 -55.93 -17.73 17.42
CA SER A 66 -56.63 -17.41 18.67
C SER A 66 -56.07 -18.14 19.89
N ASN A 67 -55.20 -19.14 19.70
CA ASN A 67 -54.65 -19.95 20.78
C ASN A 67 -53.45 -19.26 21.45
N PRO A 68 -53.34 -19.24 22.79
CA PRO A 68 -52.22 -18.61 23.50
C PRO A 68 -50.83 -19.14 23.12
N ALA A 69 -50.71 -20.38 22.65
CA ALA A 69 -49.45 -20.96 22.19
C ALA A 69 -48.89 -20.26 20.94
N MET A 70 -49.75 -19.64 20.11
CA MET A 70 -49.31 -18.84 18.98
C MET A 70 -48.51 -17.61 19.44
N VAL A 71 -48.81 -17.05 20.62
CA VAL A 71 -48.06 -15.93 21.19
C VAL A 71 -46.60 -16.34 21.44
N ILE A 72 -46.36 -17.54 21.95
CA ILE A 72 -45.00 -18.07 22.21
C ILE A 72 -44.20 -18.14 20.90
N ILE A 73 -44.83 -18.59 19.82
CA ILE A 73 -44.21 -18.72 18.50
C ILE A 73 -43.80 -17.35 17.96
N VAL A 74 -44.73 -16.40 17.91
CA VAL A 74 -44.51 -15.07 17.32
C VAL A 74 -43.54 -14.25 18.18
N GLU A 75 -43.63 -14.32 19.51
CA GLU A 75 -42.68 -13.63 20.38
C GLU A 75 -41.26 -14.22 20.29
N THR A 76 -41.13 -15.53 20.08
CA THR A 76 -39.82 -16.16 19.85
C THR A 76 -39.22 -15.68 18.53
N LEU A 77 -40.04 -15.59 17.46
CA LEU A 77 -39.60 -15.01 16.18
C LEU A 77 -39.21 -13.55 16.31
N ARG A 78 -39.96 -12.76 17.10
CA ARG A 78 -39.59 -11.37 17.41
C ARG A 78 -38.24 -11.30 18.12
N ALA A 79 -38.02 -12.09 19.16
CA ALA A 79 -36.77 -12.09 19.92
C ALA A 79 -35.58 -12.45 19.02
N LEU A 80 -35.73 -13.48 18.19
CA LEU A 80 -34.72 -13.88 17.19
C LEU A 80 -34.42 -12.75 16.19
N ALA A 81 -35.46 -12.10 15.65
CA ALA A 81 -35.29 -10.97 14.71
C ALA A 81 -34.59 -9.79 15.37
N GLN A 82 -34.94 -9.44 16.61
CA GLN A 82 -34.34 -8.32 17.33
C GLN A 82 -32.86 -8.55 17.64
N VAL A 83 -32.49 -9.75 18.11
CA VAL A 83 -31.08 -10.08 18.38
C VAL A 83 -30.28 -10.10 17.07
N MET A 84 -30.82 -10.67 15.99
CA MET A 84 -30.15 -10.64 14.68
C MET A 84 -29.93 -9.21 14.18
N THR A 85 -30.94 -8.33 14.26
CA THR A 85 -30.79 -6.92 13.90
C THR A 85 -29.74 -6.23 14.77
N ALA A 86 -29.69 -6.51 16.08
CA ALA A 86 -28.67 -5.96 16.96
C ALA A 86 -27.25 -6.42 16.56
N VAL A 87 -27.06 -7.70 16.24
CA VAL A 87 -25.78 -8.22 15.71
C VAL A 87 -25.38 -7.47 14.45
N LEU A 88 -26.27 -7.41 13.45
CA LEU A 88 -25.96 -6.79 12.16
C LEU A 88 -25.63 -5.31 12.29
N MET A 89 -26.36 -4.59 13.16
CA MET A 89 -26.12 -3.17 13.42
C MET A 89 -24.80 -2.95 14.15
N ASP A 90 -24.48 -3.76 15.15
CA ASP A 90 -23.20 -3.66 15.85
C ASP A 90 -22.02 -3.98 14.93
N HIS A 91 -22.08 -5.10 14.20
CA HIS A 91 -21.02 -5.49 13.27
C HIS A 91 -20.68 -4.36 12.30
N ALA A 92 -21.71 -3.66 11.83
CA ALA A 92 -21.55 -2.63 10.82
C ALA A 92 -21.22 -1.25 11.39
N ASN A 93 -21.46 -0.99 12.68
CA ASN A 93 -21.18 0.30 13.34
C ASN A 93 -19.94 0.27 14.23
N THR A 94 -19.43 -0.90 14.59
CA THR A 94 -18.29 -1.07 15.48
C THR A 94 -17.02 -1.38 14.67
N PRO A 95 -16.14 -0.37 14.43
CA PRO A 95 -14.92 -0.52 13.62
C PRO A 95 -14.07 -1.72 14.00
N ASP A 96 -13.74 -1.78 15.29
CA ASP A 96 -12.76 -2.71 15.83
C ASP A 96 -13.44 -4.06 16.05
N ALA A 97 -12.93 -5.08 15.38
CA ALA A 97 -13.43 -6.44 15.54
C ALA A 97 -13.36 -6.94 16.99
N ARG A 98 -12.48 -6.37 17.82
CA ARG A 98 -12.34 -6.70 19.25
C ARG A 98 -13.50 -6.17 20.09
N ASP A 99 -14.11 -5.07 19.68
CA ASP A 99 -15.21 -4.41 20.39
C ASP A 99 -16.59 -4.86 19.90
N ARG A 100 -16.64 -5.58 18.76
CA ARG A 100 -17.89 -6.12 18.21
C ARG A 100 -18.53 -7.12 19.16
N MET A 101 -19.85 -7.18 19.10
CA MET A 101 -20.67 -8.14 19.83
C MET A 101 -20.19 -9.55 19.51
N THR A 102 -19.87 -10.30 20.55
CA THR A 102 -19.37 -11.67 20.42
C THR A 102 -20.54 -12.65 20.29
N ARG A 103 -20.25 -13.86 19.78
CA ARG A 103 -21.22 -14.97 19.77
C ARG A 103 -21.81 -15.22 21.16
N VAL A 104 -20.97 -15.15 22.20
CA VAL A 104 -21.41 -15.34 23.60
C VAL A 104 -22.38 -14.24 24.02
N ALA A 105 -22.10 -12.97 23.68
CA ALA A 105 -22.99 -11.85 23.99
C ALA A 105 -24.34 -11.96 23.24
N ALA A 106 -24.32 -12.35 21.97
CA ALA A 106 -25.53 -12.60 21.18
C ALA A 106 -26.36 -13.76 21.75
N GLN A 107 -25.69 -14.87 22.11
CA GLN A 107 -26.34 -16.02 22.77
C GLN A 107 -26.98 -15.63 24.09
N ASN A 108 -26.25 -14.92 24.96
CA ASN A 108 -26.78 -14.51 26.28
C ASN A 108 -28.01 -13.60 26.09
N SER A 109 -27.93 -12.64 25.17
CA SER A 109 -29.06 -11.75 24.84
C SER A 109 -30.28 -12.53 24.36
N LEU A 110 -30.08 -13.55 23.51
CA LEU A 110 -31.15 -14.42 23.04
C LEU A 110 -31.70 -15.31 24.17
N GLN A 111 -30.84 -15.93 24.99
CA GLN A 111 -31.24 -16.74 26.12
C GLN A 111 -32.08 -15.95 27.13
N ASP A 112 -31.69 -14.72 27.43
CA ASP A 112 -32.42 -13.84 28.33
C ASP A 112 -33.81 -13.48 27.77
N ALA A 113 -33.87 -13.12 26.49
CA ALA A 113 -35.13 -12.80 25.81
C ALA A 113 -36.09 -14.00 25.77
N LEU A 114 -35.59 -15.18 25.37
CA LEU A 114 -36.39 -16.40 25.31
C LEU A 114 -36.76 -16.93 26.70
N GLY A 115 -35.89 -16.75 27.70
CA GLY A 115 -36.14 -17.05 29.10
C GLY A 115 -37.29 -16.22 29.67
N GLY A 116 -37.46 -14.97 29.22
CA GLY A 116 -38.65 -14.16 29.47
C GLY A 116 -39.94 -14.86 29.01
N ILE A 117 -39.99 -15.27 27.75
CA ILE A 117 -41.14 -15.94 27.13
C ILE A 117 -41.48 -17.26 27.85
N VAL A 118 -40.46 -18.06 28.20
CA VAL A 118 -40.65 -19.31 28.97
C VAL A 118 -41.25 -19.04 30.35
N ARG A 119 -40.84 -17.97 31.04
CA ARG A 119 -41.41 -17.59 32.34
C ARG A 119 -42.87 -17.18 32.20
N ASP A 120 -43.20 -16.40 31.18
CA ASP A 120 -44.57 -15.98 30.91
C ASP A 120 -45.47 -17.18 30.60
N GLY A 121 -45.02 -18.11 29.76
CA GLY A 121 -45.78 -19.33 29.45
C GLY A 121 -46.00 -20.23 30.67
N ARG A 122 -45.01 -20.35 31.56
CA ARG A 122 -45.18 -21.07 32.85
C ARG A 122 -46.20 -20.37 33.75
N ARG A 123 -46.15 -19.03 33.80
CA ARG A 123 -47.10 -18.23 34.57
C ARG A 123 -48.53 -18.47 34.10
N TRP A 124 -48.78 -18.53 32.79
CA TRP A 124 -50.13 -18.82 32.28
C TRP A 124 -50.64 -20.20 32.70
N LEU A 125 -49.75 -21.20 32.73
CA LEU A 125 -50.11 -22.55 33.17
C LEU A 125 -50.42 -22.62 34.68
N SER A 126 -49.92 -21.69 35.50
CA SER A 126 -50.16 -21.66 36.94
C SER A 126 -51.24 -20.67 37.39
N GLU A 127 -51.36 -19.52 36.72
CA GLU A 127 -52.21 -18.39 37.13
C GLU A 127 -53.44 -18.22 36.22
N GLY A 128 -53.47 -18.86 35.04
CA GLY A 128 -54.55 -18.79 34.07
C GLY A 128 -54.08 -18.35 32.69
N LEU A 129 -54.74 -18.85 31.64
CA LEU A 129 -54.44 -18.49 30.26
C LEU A 129 -54.80 -17.02 29.96
N PRO A 130 -54.06 -16.35 29.07
CA PRO A 130 -54.38 -14.99 28.66
C PRO A 130 -55.73 -14.95 27.95
N THR A 131 -56.44 -13.84 28.10
CA THR A 131 -57.70 -13.56 27.42
C THR A 131 -57.48 -13.38 25.91
N SER A 132 -58.53 -13.56 25.09
CA SER A 132 -58.45 -13.36 23.64
C SER A 132 -57.99 -11.96 23.25
N ALA A 133 -58.33 -10.93 24.03
CA ALA A 133 -57.86 -9.56 23.82
C ALA A 133 -56.35 -9.43 24.05
N GLU A 134 -55.82 -10.02 25.12
CA GLU A 134 -54.39 -10.02 25.42
C GLU A 134 -53.57 -10.83 24.40
N ILE A 135 -54.14 -11.94 23.89
CA ILE A 135 -53.53 -12.73 22.81
C ILE A 135 -53.40 -11.88 21.54
N GLN A 136 -54.48 -11.21 21.12
CA GLN A 136 -54.47 -10.36 19.94
C GLN A 136 -53.51 -9.18 20.08
N GLU A 137 -53.52 -8.50 21.24
CA GLU A 137 -52.61 -7.38 21.52
C GLU A 137 -51.15 -7.81 21.44
N ARG A 138 -50.79 -8.96 22.02
CA ARG A 138 -49.40 -9.43 22.02
C ARG A 138 -48.94 -9.96 20.69
N ILE A 139 -49.80 -10.65 19.94
CA ILE A 139 -49.49 -11.02 18.55
C ILE A 139 -49.28 -9.75 17.72
N ALA A 140 -50.16 -8.76 17.82
CA ALA A 140 -50.02 -7.49 17.09
C ALA A 140 -48.71 -6.77 17.46
N SER A 141 -48.42 -6.63 18.76
CA SER A 141 -47.16 -6.05 19.24
C SER A 141 -45.93 -6.82 18.75
N ALA A 142 -46.00 -8.15 18.74
CA ALA A 142 -44.90 -8.99 18.30
C ALA A 142 -44.65 -8.86 16.78
N VAL A 143 -45.71 -8.83 15.99
CA VAL A 143 -45.66 -8.57 14.53
C VAL A 143 -45.09 -7.17 14.26
N THR A 144 -45.57 -6.14 14.95
CA THR A 144 -45.00 -4.77 14.82
C THR A 144 -43.52 -4.75 15.16
N GLY A 145 -43.09 -5.47 16.20
CA GLY A 145 -41.68 -5.59 16.56
C GLY A 145 -40.82 -6.28 15.50
N ILE A 146 -41.35 -7.32 14.84
CA ILE A 146 -40.69 -8.00 13.71
C ILE A 146 -40.58 -7.04 12.52
N SER A 147 -41.68 -6.39 12.14
CA SER A 147 -41.69 -5.42 11.04
C SER A 147 -40.71 -4.27 11.28
N ALA A 148 -40.67 -3.72 12.49
CA ALA A 148 -39.72 -2.66 12.85
C ALA A 148 -38.26 -3.13 12.75
N ALA A 149 -37.95 -4.36 13.17
CA ALA A 149 -36.61 -4.93 13.05
C ALA A 149 -36.18 -5.14 11.58
N GLN A 150 -37.12 -5.55 10.72
CA GLN A 150 -36.92 -5.69 9.28
C GLN A 150 -36.76 -4.33 8.58
N GLU A 151 -37.60 -3.36 8.91
CA GLU A 151 -37.54 -1.99 8.39
C GLU A 151 -36.21 -1.33 8.76
N ALA A 152 -35.73 -1.48 9.99
CA ALA A 152 -34.44 -0.95 10.41
C ALA A 152 -33.28 -1.56 9.60
N ALA A 153 -33.29 -2.89 9.39
CA ALA A 153 -32.29 -3.56 8.58
C ALA A 153 -32.33 -3.10 7.10
N GLN A 154 -33.52 -2.96 6.52
CA GLN A 154 -33.68 -2.45 5.15
C GLN A 154 -33.22 -1.00 5.03
N GLN A 155 -33.59 -0.14 5.98
CA GLN A 155 -33.17 1.25 5.98
C GLN A 155 -31.64 1.39 6.03
N GLN A 156 -30.96 0.57 6.82
CA GLN A 156 -29.50 0.55 6.86
C GLN A 156 -28.88 0.06 5.55
N MET A 157 -29.47 -0.98 4.94
CA MET A 157 -29.02 -1.48 3.63
C MET A 157 -29.17 -0.41 2.54
N ASP A 158 -30.27 0.33 2.55
CA ASP A 158 -30.53 1.42 1.61
C ASP A 158 -29.55 2.59 1.84
N GLN A 159 -29.28 2.95 3.09
CA GLN A 159 -28.30 3.97 3.46
C GLN A 159 -26.89 3.60 3.00
N ASP A 160 -26.46 2.37 3.24
CA ASP A 160 -25.16 1.90 2.79
C ASP A 160 -25.06 1.89 1.26
N SER A 161 -26.12 1.44 0.58
CA SER A 161 -26.15 1.41 -0.89
C SER A 161 -26.09 2.82 -1.47
N ALA A 162 -26.77 3.79 -0.84
CA ALA A 162 -26.70 5.19 -1.21
C ALA A 162 -25.31 5.80 -0.95
N ALA A 163 -24.67 5.44 0.17
CA ALA A 163 -23.30 5.86 0.49
C ALA A 163 -22.28 5.27 -0.50
N ASP A 164 -22.41 3.99 -0.84
CA ASP A 164 -21.57 3.32 -1.84
C ASP A 164 -21.75 3.96 -3.22
N ALA A 165 -22.98 4.31 -3.61
CA ALA A 165 -23.24 5.04 -4.85
C ALA A 165 -22.65 6.46 -4.86
N ALA A 166 -22.76 7.19 -3.75
CA ALA A 166 -22.17 8.52 -3.62
C ALA A 166 -20.64 8.48 -3.66
N ALA A 167 -20.02 7.50 -2.99
CA ALA A 167 -18.59 7.28 -3.01
C ALA A 167 -18.07 6.87 -4.39
N ALA A 168 -18.84 6.06 -5.14
CA ALA A 168 -18.52 5.72 -6.52
C ALA A 168 -18.59 6.94 -7.46
N ALA A 169 -19.46 7.91 -7.17
CA ALA A 169 -19.57 9.17 -7.92
C ALA A 169 -18.47 10.19 -7.58
N ASP A 170 -17.70 9.98 -6.50
CA ASP A 170 -16.60 10.84 -6.07
C ASP A 170 -15.27 10.07 -5.90
N PRO A 171 -14.72 9.52 -7.01
CA PRO A 171 -13.59 8.60 -6.95
C PRO A 171 -12.22 9.29 -6.84
N TYR A 172 -12.16 10.62 -7.00
CA TYR A 172 -10.91 11.37 -7.06
C TYR A 172 -10.82 12.40 -5.95
N GLY A 173 -9.61 12.62 -5.43
CA GLY A 173 -9.40 13.57 -4.34
C GLY A 173 -8.08 13.41 -3.61
N ALA A 174 -7.79 14.38 -2.74
CA ALA A 174 -6.65 14.33 -1.83
C ALA A 174 -7.05 13.63 -0.53
N ILE A 175 -6.20 12.71 -0.08
CA ILE A 175 -6.35 11.97 1.17
C ILE A 175 -5.17 12.28 2.08
N LEU A 176 -5.47 12.67 3.32
CA LEU A 176 -4.48 12.85 4.38
C LEU A 176 -4.56 11.70 5.37
N GLY A 177 -3.45 11.00 5.54
CA GLY A 177 -3.20 10.09 6.65
C GLY A 177 -2.45 10.81 7.77
N TYR A 178 -3.00 10.87 8.98
CA TYR A 178 -2.35 11.50 10.14
C TYR A 178 -2.53 10.65 11.40
N ARG A 179 -1.76 10.96 12.45
CA ARG A 179 -1.92 10.34 13.76
C ARG A 179 -2.57 11.33 14.70
N ASP A 180 -3.57 10.86 15.44
CA ASP A 180 -4.19 11.58 16.53
C ASP A 180 -3.88 10.82 17.83
N PRO A 181 -3.15 11.41 18.80
CA PRO A 181 -2.84 10.76 20.07
C PRO A 181 -4.07 10.41 20.91
N ASP A 182 -5.19 11.11 20.69
CA ASP A 182 -6.41 10.96 21.48
C ASP A 182 -7.34 9.85 20.92
N VAL A 183 -6.97 9.26 19.78
CA VAL A 183 -7.72 8.18 19.13
C VAL A 183 -6.88 6.90 19.11
N ASP A 184 -7.46 5.77 19.51
CA ASP A 184 -6.82 4.45 19.40
C ASP A 184 -6.82 3.95 17.94
N ALA A 185 -6.13 4.69 17.07
CA ALA A 185 -5.96 4.36 15.66
C ALA A 185 -4.50 4.61 15.23
N ALA A 186 -3.89 3.64 14.55
CA ALA A 186 -2.51 3.73 14.12
C ALA A 186 -2.26 4.88 13.12
N ILE A 187 -3.23 5.12 12.22
CA ILE A 187 -3.30 6.24 11.26
C ILE A 187 -4.79 6.47 10.94
N ILE A 188 -5.21 7.74 10.95
CA ILE A 188 -6.53 8.19 10.52
C ILE A 188 -6.42 8.71 9.10
N PHE A 189 -7.24 8.18 8.20
CA PHE A 189 -7.36 8.66 6.82
C PHE A 189 -8.59 9.55 6.68
N THR A 190 -8.41 10.73 6.10
CA THR A 190 -9.51 11.64 5.79
C THR A 190 -9.39 12.18 4.38
N LYS A 191 -10.52 12.29 3.68
CA LYS A 191 -10.57 13.04 2.42
C LYS A 191 -10.49 14.54 2.74
N VAL A 192 -9.51 15.21 2.15
CA VAL A 192 -9.29 16.65 2.34
C VAL A 192 -10.11 17.45 1.33
N CYS A 193 -10.13 16.99 0.08
CA CYS A 193 -10.94 17.58 -0.99
C CYS A 193 -11.20 16.56 -2.10
N SER A 194 -12.26 16.81 -2.87
CA SER A 194 -12.58 16.05 -4.09
C SER A 194 -11.99 16.73 -5.31
N PHE A 195 -11.68 15.93 -6.33
CA PHE A 195 -11.17 16.41 -7.61
C PHE A 195 -12.11 15.99 -8.74
N THR A 196 -12.12 16.78 -9.81
CA THR A 196 -12.59 16.29 -11.10
C THR A 196 -11.58 15.29 -11.69
N GLU A 197 -12.03 14.46 -12.63
CA GLU A 197 -11.15 13.51 -13.35
C GLU A 197 -9.97 14.24 -14.03
N ASN A 198 -10.23 15.42 -14.59
CA ASN A 198 -9.21 16.22 -15.27
C ASN A 198 -8.16 16.78 -14.29
N GLU A 199 -8.58 17.28 -13.13
CA GLU A 199 -7.67 17.76 -12.09
C GLU A 199 -6.81 16.61 -11.54
N ASP A 200 -7.44 15.48 -11.22
CA ASP A 200 -6.74 14.29 -10.73
C ASP A 200 -5.70 13.79 -11.74
N LYS A 201 -6.07 13.69 -13.01
CA LYS A 201 -5.15 13.34 -14.09
C LYS A 201 -4.01 14.34 -14.21
N CYS A 202 -4.30 15.64 -14.17
CA CYS A 202 -3.28 16.69 -14.25
C CYS A 202 -2.25 16.56 -13.11
N TYR A 203 -2.72 16.41 -11.87
CA TYR A 203 -1.86 16.24 -10.70
C TYR A 203 -1.05 14.94 -10.74
N ARG A 204 -1.67 13.82 -11.12
CA ARG A 204 -0.98 12.53 -11.24
C ARG A 204 0.09 12.57 -12.30
N ASP A 205 -0.25 13.06 -13.48
CA ASP A 205 0.67 13.08 -14.62
C ASP A 205 1.88 13.98 -14.32
N ALA A 206 1.65 15.14 -13.69
CA ALA A 206 2.74 16.03 -13.25
C ALA A 206 3.60 15.37 -12.16
N TYR A 207 2.97 14.79 -11.14
CA TYR A 207 3.68 14.07 -10.07
C TYR A 207 4.49 12.89 -10.61
N ASP A 208 3.93 12.07 -11.50
CA ASP A 208 4.64 10.92 -12.06
C ASP A 208 5.78 11.34 -12.98
N ARG A 209 5.67 12.45 -13.72
CA ARG A 209 6.80 13.00 -14.49
C ARG A 209 7.93 13.46 -13.58
N LEU A 210 7.65 14.23 -12.54
CA LEU A 210 8.67 14.64 -11.55
C LEU A 210 9.26 13.44 -10.83
N ARG A 211 8.43 12.47 -10.45
CA ARG A 211 8.89 11.24 -9.81
C ARG A 211 9.82 10.47 -10.73
N ARG A 212 9.50 10.30 -12.02
CA ARG A 212 10.37 9.62 -12.98
C ARG A 212 11.69 10.36 -13.19
N MET A 213 11.66 11.69 -13.29
CA MET A 213 12.87 12.52 -13.36
C MET A 213 13.75 12.31 -12.13
N LEU A 214 13.15 12.37 -10.93
CA LEU A 214 13.86 12.14 -9.68
C LEU A 214 14.24 10.67 -9.44
N ASP A 215 13.56 9.71 -10.07
CA ASP A 215 13.89 8.27 -9.99
C ASP A 215 14.92 7.87 -11.04
N SER A 216 15.11 8.66 -12.10
CA SER A 216 16.16 8.49 -13.10
C SER A 216 17.54 8.90 -12.58
N GLU A 217 17.83 8.61 -11.30
CA GLU A 217 19.07 8.90 -10.57
C GLU A 217 20.29 8.11 -11.11
N LEU A 218 20.43 7.97 -12.43
CA LEU A 218 21.59 7.39 -13.09
C LEU A 218 22.86 8.18 -12.75
N LEU A 219 22.76 9.51 -12.63
CA LEU A 219 23.86 10.35 -12.18
C LEU A 219 24.24 10.05 -10.72
N ARG A 220 23.25 9.78 -9.86
CA ARG A 220 23.52 9.38 -8.48
C ARG A 220 24.21 8.03 -8.43
N HIS A 221 23.79 7.06 -9.25
CA HIS A 221 24.50 5.78 -9.34
C HIS A 221 25.97 5.96 -9.76
N VAL A 222 26.26 6.84 -10.72
CA VAL A 222 27.65 7.21 -11.07
C VAL A 222 28.40 7.82 -9.88
N SER A 223 27.72 8.68 -9.10
CA SER A 223 28.29 9.33 -7.91
C SER A 223 28.55 8.31 -6.79
N ASP A 224 27.60 7.43 -6.50
CA ASP A 224 27.71 6.37 -5.49
C ASP A 224 28.87 5.41 -5.84
N GLU A 225 29.05 5.04 -7.11
CA GLU A 225 30.17 4.20 -7.54
C GLU A 225 31.52 4.95 -7.54
N SER A 226 31.50 6.28 -7.75
CA SER A 226 32.68 7.15 -7.58
C SER A 226 33.11 7.20 -6.11
N ASP A 227 32.15 7.41 -5.20
CA ASP A 227 32.39 7.44 -3.76
C ASP A 227 32.89 6.09 -3.28
N ARG A 228 32.28 4.99 -3.74
CA ARG A 228 32.75 3.63 -3.47
C ARG A 228 34.20 3.41 -3.92
N PHE A 229 34.58 3.90 -5.10
CA PHE A 229 35.96 3.82 -5.55
C PHE A 229 36.91 4.60 -4.64
N CYS A 230 36.51 5.80 -4.21
CA CYS A 230 37.26 6.61 -3.25
C CYS A 230 37.38 5.92 -1.89
N ASP A 231 36.31 5.31 -1.38
CA ASP A 231 36.31 4.58 -0.11
C ASP A 231 37.29 3.42 -0.12
N VAL A 232 37.30 2.62 -1.20
CA VAL A 232 38.27 1.52 -1.36
C VAL A 232 39.69 2.08 -1.42
N LEU A 233 39.92 3.20 -2.11
CA LEU A 233 41.24 3.84 -2.16
C LEU A 233 41.69 4.33 -0.77
N ILE A 234 40.79 4.96 -0.02
CA ILE A 234 41.02 5.45 1.36
C ILE A 234 41.31 4.27 2.30
N GLU A 235 40.57 3.16 2.19
CA GLU A 235 40.81 1.94 2.95
C GLU A 235 42.23 1.42 2.71
N VAL A 236 42.65 1.34 1.44
CA VAL A 236 43.99 0.86 1.07
C VAL A 236 45.09 1.82 1.57
N ILE A 237 44.91 3.13 1.43
CA ILE A 237 45.83 4.15 1.96
C ILE A 237 45.95 4.02 3.50
N THR A 238 44.81 3.84 4.18
CA THR A 238 44.74 3.71 5.63
C THR A 238 45.44 2.45 6.11
N ASP A 239 45.21 1.32 5.44
CA ASP A 239 45.86 0.04 5.76
C ASP A 239 47.40 0.13 5.61
N LEU A 240 47.89 0.87 4.59
CA LEU A 240 49.31 1.13 4.40
C LEU A 240 49.89 2.07 5.46
N ARG A 241 49.17 3.14 5.80
CA ARG A 241 49.57 4.12 6.82
C ARG A 241 49.67 3.47 8.19
N ASP A 242 48.68 2.68 8.55
CA ASP A 242 48.57 2.02 9.85
C ASP A 242 49.43 0.74 9.91
N ARG A 243 50.18 0.42 8.85
CA ARG A 243 51.04 -0.78 8.71
C ARG A 243 50.29 -2.09 8.96
N ARG A 244 48.99 -2.12 8.65
CA ARG A 244 48.16 -3.32 8.74
C ARG A 244 48.47 -4.31 7.61
N ILE A 245 49.10 -3.82 6.55
CA ILE A 245 49.57 -4.62 5.43
C ILE A 245 51.09 -4.50 5.32
N SER A 246 51.74 -5.63 5.09
CA SER A 246 53.14 -5.68 4.67
C SER A 246 53.24 -5.53 3.16
N LEU A 247 54.08 -4.61 2.67
CA LEU A 247 54.31 -4.45 1.22
C LEU A 247 54.99 -5.66 0.56
N VAL A 248 55.57 -6.57 1.36
CA VAL A 248 56.18 -7.81 0.86
C VAL A 248 55.21 -9.00 0.87
N ASP A 249 53.99 -8.81 1.37
CA ASP A 249 52.92 -9.80 1.32
C ASP A 249 52.16 -9.66 0.00
N GLU A 250 52.59 -10.45 -0.99
CA GLU A 250 52.03 -10.41 -2.34
C GLU A 250 50.52 -10.71 -2.36
N ASP A 251 50.06 -11.66 -1.55
CA ASP A 251 48.64 -12.02 -1.48
C ASP A 251 47.79 -10.88 -0.91
N ALA A 252 48.30 -10.22 0.14
CA ALA A 252 47.63 -9.06 0.73
C ALA A 252 47.57 -7.87 -0.23
N ILE A 253 48.60 -7.66 -1.05
CA ILE A 253 48.63 -6.60 -2.07
C ILE A 253 47.72 -6.95 -3.25
N ASP A 254 47.71 -8.21 -3.69
CA ASP A 254 46.84 -8.69 -4.78
C ASP A 254 45.36 -8.63 -4.40
N GLU A 255 45.00 -8.88 -3.15
CA GLU A 255 43.61 -8.72 -2.69
C GLU A 255 43.14 -7.26 -2.80
N ARG A 256 43.98 -6.30 -2.40
CA ARG A 256 43.68 -4.86 -2.50
C ARG A 256 43.60 -4.43 -3.96
N ARG A 257 44.47 -4.99 -4.80
CA ARG A 257 44.43 -4.85 -6.26
C ARG A 257 43.09 -5.31 -6.83
N ARG A 258 42.58 -6.47 -6.40
CA ARG A 258 41.28 -7.00 -6.84
C ARG A 258 40.12 -6.10 -6.41
N ARG A 259 40.13 -5.57 -5.19
CA ARG A 259 39.08 -4.65 -4.70
C ARG A 259 39.05 -3.34 -5.48
N LEU A 260 40.21 -2.71 -5.68
CA LEU A 260 40.33 -1.49 -6.50
C LEU A 260 39.87 -1.74 -7.94
N ARG A 261 40.27 -2.85 -8.54
CA ARG A 261 39.80 -3.27 -9.88
C ARG A 261 38.29 -3.40 -9.91
N SER A 262 37.70 -4.11 -8.95
CA SER A 262 36.25 -4.32 -8.89
C SER A 262 35.51 -2.99 -8.78
N ALA A 263 35.96 -2.08 -7.92
CA ALA A 263 35.34 -0.76 -7.78
C ALA A 263 35.46 0.06 -9.07
N LEU A 264 36.61 0.00 -9.75
CA LEU A 264 36.81 0.71 -11.01
C LEU A 264 35.94 0.15 -12.16
N ILE A 265 35.76 -1.17 -12.22
CA ILE A 265 34.83 -1.81 -13.18
C ILE A 265 33.40 -1.33 -12.92
N SER A 266 32.97 -1.27 -11.65
CA SER A 266 31.64 -0.78 -11.29
C SER A 266 31.44 0.67 -11.72
N PHE A 267 32.38 1.55 -11.38
CA PHE A 267 32.31 2.97 -11.76
C PHE A 267 32.29 3.17 -13.28
N THR A 268 33.21 2.57 -14.02
CA THR A 268 33.26 2.71 -15.48
C THR A 268 32.02 2.08 -16.16
N SER A 269 31.44 1.04 -15.56
CA SER A 269 30.16 0.46 -16.00
C SER A 269 28.96 1.35 -15.68
N ALA A 270 28.98 2.10 -14.58
CA ALA A 270 27.96 3.09 -14.25
C ALA A 270 27.94 4.21 -15.29
N LEU A 271 29.11 4.71 -15.73
CA LEU A 271 29.20 5.70 -16.82
C LEU A 271 28.60 5.19 -18.13
N HIS A 272 28.95 3.96 -18.52
CA HIS A 272 28.39 3.35 -19.72
C HIS A 272 26.87 3.16 -19.61
N SER A 273 26.40 2.74 -18.43
CA SER A 273 24.97 2.53 -18.15
C SER A 273 24.20 3.85 -18.13
N HIS A 274 24.76 4.93 -17.58
CA HIS A 274 24.19 6.27 -17.66
C HIS A 274 23.91 6.67 -19.11
N LYS A 275 24.90 6.50 -20.00
CA LYS A 275 24.73 6.76 -21.43
C LYS A 275 23.63 5.90 -22.06
N ASP A 276 23.72 4.58 -21.92
CA ASP A 276 22.81 3.65 -22.57
C ASP A 276 21.37 3.82 -22.09
N GLN A 277 21.18 3.98 -20.78
CA GLN A 277 19.86 4.13 -20.18
C GLN A 277 19.24 5.49 -20.50
N SER A 278 20.04 6.56 -20.54
CA SER A 278 19.55 7.88 -20.97
C SER A 278 19.04 7.85 -22.42
N ILE A 279 19.79 7.23 -23.34
CA ILE A 279 19.36 7.07 -24.74
C ILE A 279 18.10 6.20 -24.84
N ARG A 280 18.01 5.12 -24.03
CA ARG A 280 16.80 4.28 -23.98
C ARG A 280 15.60 5.05 -23.45
N ALA A 281 15.74 5.83 -22.39
CA ALA A 281 14.67 6.63 -21.80
C ALA A 281 14.06 7.60 -22.84
N VAL A 282 14.90 8.26 -23.63
CA VAL A 282 14.44 9.15 -24.71
C VAL A 282 13.71 8.36 -25.81
N ARG A 283 14.23 7.18 -26.19
CA ARG A 283 13.56 6.32 -27.18
C ARG A 283 12.21 5.80 -26.72
N ASP A 284 12.07 5.50 -25.43
CA ASP A 284 10.82 5.03 -24.86
C ASP A 284 9.79 6.17 -24.76
N LEU A 285 10.24 7.41 -24.52
CA LEU A 285 9.37 8.57 -24.38
C LEU A 285 8.95 9.19 -25.72
N PHE A 286 9.88 9.35 -26.66
CA PHE A 286 9.67 10.06 -27.92
C PHE A 286 9.66 9.14 -29.15
N GLY A 287 10.16 7.90 -29.03
CA GLY A 287 10.35 6.99 -30.16
C GLY A 287 11.76 7.08 -30.76
N ARG A 288 11.98 6.35 -31.86
CA ARG A 288 13.28 6.31 -32.57
C ARG A 288 13.33 7.28 -33.74
N LYS A 289 14.53 7.77 -34.04
CA LYS A 289 14.87 8.71 -35.12
C LYS A 289 14.14 10.04 -34.99
N THR A 290 13.92 10.49 -33.76
CA THR A 290 13.32 11.79 -33.46
C THR A 290 14.39 12.85 -33.23
N THR A 291 13.97 14.11 -33.24
CA THR A 291 14.84 15.26 -32.93
C THR A 291 15.37 15.19 -31.51
N GLU A 292 14.59 14.69 -30.57
CA GLU A 292 14.94 14.52 -29.16
C GLU A 292 15.98 13.40 -28.98
N GLU A 293 15.81 12.25 -29.66
CA GLU A 293 16.83 11.20 -29.66
C GLU A 293 18.15 11.74 -30.23
N GLN A 294 18.09 12.46 -31.35
CA GLN A 294 19.29 13.00 -31.97
C GLN A 294 19.98 14.03 -31.06
N ALA A 295 19.22 14.91 -30.39
CA ALA A 295 19.77 15.88 -29.46
C ALA A 295 20.50 15.20 -28.29
N VAL A 296 19.95 14.12 -27.73
CA VAL A 296 20.61 13.35 -26.68
C VAL A 296 21.87 12.62 -27.19
N LEU A 297 21.82 12.06 -28.39
CA LEU A 297 23.00 11.48 -29.02
C LEU A 297 24.10 12.54 -29.22
N ASP A 298 23.74 13.73 -29.69
CA ASP A 298 24.65 14.85 -29.90
C ASP A 298 25.29 15.33 -28.59
N LEU A 299 24.56 15.29 -27.46
CA LEU A 299 25.12 15.61 -26.14
C LEU A 299 26.22 14.61 -25.75
N PHE A 300 25.96 13.31 -25.88
CA PHE A 300 26.96 12.28 -25.58
C PHE A 300 28.12 12.28 -26.57
N ASP A 301 27.87 12.52 -27.86
CA ASP A 301 28.92 12.66 -28.88
C ASP A 301 29.74 13.94 -28.64
N GLY A 302 29.11 15.01 -28.17
CA GLY A 302 29.77 16.22 -27.70
C GLY A 302 30.71 15.94 -26.54
N LEU A 303 30.25 15.25 -25.49
CA LEU A 303 31.09 14.85 -24.36
C LEU A 303 32.22 13.91 -24.80
N LEU A 304 31.92 12.93 -25.65
CA LEU A 304 32.91 12.07 -26.27
C LEU A 304 33.89 12.84 -27.17
N SER A 305 33.55 14.01 -27.71
CA SER A 305 34.47 14.77 -28.57
C SER A 305 35.37 15.73 -27.77
N THR A 306 34.89 16.22 -26.63
CA THR A 306 35.53 17.27 -25.83
C THR A 306 36.32 16.71 -24.65
N SER A 307 35.83 15.66 -24.00
CA SER A 307 36.41 15.12 -22.76
C SER A 307 37.34 13.94 -23.02
N PHE A 308 38.64 14.15 -22.76
CA PHE A 308 39.63 13.05 -22.78
C PHE A 308 39.26 11.99 -21.75
N ASP A 309 38.99 12.44 -20.52
CA ASP A 309 38.76 11.59 -19.36
C ASP A 309 37.56 10.67 -19.57
N TYR A 310 36.44 11.22 -20.03
CA TYR A 310 35.22 10.44 -20.28
C TYR A 310 35.40 9.37 -21.36
N ARG A 311 36.04 9.71 -22.49
CA ARG A 311 36.32 8.75 -23.58
C ARG A 311 37.14 7.57 -23.09
N TRP A 312 38.23 7.87 -22.37
CA TRP A 312 39.19 6.85 -21.96
C TRP A 312 38.70 6.03 -20.77
N LEU A 313 37.90 6.61 -19.85
CA LEU A 313 37.21 5.85 -18.81
C LEU A 313 36.19 4.85 -19.40
N LEU A 314 35.44 5.25 -20.44
CA LEU A 314 34.54 4.34 -21.15
C LEU A 314 35.31 3.24 -21.90
N GLU A 315 36.42 3.56 -22.56
CA GLU A 315 37.23 2.55 -23.23
C GLU A 315 37.92 1.61 -22.24
N MET A 316 38.34 2.13 -21.08
CA MET A 316 38.95 1.35 -20.01
C MET A 316 37.97 0.31 -19.45
N ARG A 317 36.65 0.59 -19.43
CA ARG A 317 35.64 -0.42 -19.14
C ARG A 317 35.77 -1.63 -20.06
N ASP A 318 35.80 -1.40 -21.37
CA ASP A 318 35.85 -2.47 -22.36
C ASP A 318 37.16 -3.27 -22.24
N ALA A 319 38.27 -2.57 -21.96
CA ALA A 319 39.55 -3.20 -21.67
C ALA A 319 39.50 -4.08 -20.42
N LEU A 320 38.86 -3.62 -19.33
CA LEU A 320 38.74 -4.37 -18.08
C LEU A 320 37.77 -5.55 -18.16
N LEU A 321 36.73 -5.47 -19.00
CA LEU A 321 35.72 -6.52 -19.16
C LEU A 321 36.10 -7.57 -20.21
N HIS A 322 36.80 -7.16 -21.27
CA HIS A 322 37.04 -8.01 -22.45
C HIS A 322 38.52 -8.20 -22.79
N GLY A 323 39.40 -7.42 -22.17
CA GLY A 323 40.85 -7.49 -22.35
C GLY A 323 41.54 -8.14 -21.15
N ASP A 324 42.49 -7.42 -20.59
CA ASP A 324 43.35 -7.84 -19.50
C ASP A 324 42.94 -7.10 -18.22
N ILE A 325 43.01 -7.83 -17.11
CA ILE A 325 42.81 -7.33 -15.76
C ILE A 325 43.85 -6.25 -15.35
N ASN A 326 44.86 -5.99 -16.19
CA ASN A 326 45.94 -5.01 -16.01
C ASN A 326 45.80 -3.75 -16.88
N ALA A 327 44.59 -3.38 -17.32
CA ALA A 327 44.36 -2.12 -18.05
C ALA A 327 44.67 -0.83 -17.25
N PHE A 328 45.02 -0.95 -15.98
CA PHE A 328 45.54 0.11 -15.13
C PHE A 328 46.83 -0.36 -14.42
N LYS A 329 47.60 0.59 -13.92
CA LYS A 329 48.74 0.39 -13.02
C LYS A 329 48.41 0.93 -11.64
N TYR A 330 48.98 0.29 -10.64
CA TYR A 330 48.95 0.75 -9.26
C TYR A 330 50.36 0.97 -8.76
N ASN A 331 50.56 2.06 -8.03
CA ASN A 331 51.82 2.30 -7.35
C ASN A 331 51.56 2.56 -5.86
N PHE A 332 52.09 1.66 -5.02
CA PHE A 332 52.06 1.77 -3.57
C PHE A 332 53.38 2.36 -3.09
N ALA A 333 53.39 3.64 -2.75
CA ALA A 333 54.57 4.29 -2.22
C ALA A 333 54.45 4.43 -0.69
N ALA A 334 55.02 3.48 0.07
CA ALA A 334 55.28 3.70 1.48
C ALA A 334 56.51 4.59 1.64
N ARG A 335 56.36 5.74 2.31
CA ARG A 335 57.46 6.67 2.55
C ARG A 335 57.94 6.52 3.99
N LEU A 336 59.27 6.44 4.17
CA LEU A 336 59.89 6.40 5.51
C LEU A 336 59.63 7.71 6.28
N HIS A 337 59.58 8.83 5.56
CA HIS A 337 59.15 10.14 6.03
C HIS A 337 58.18 10.74 4.99
N GLY A 338 56.89 10.83 5.35
CA GLY A 338 55.82 11.35 4.49
C GLY A 338 54.57 10.47 4.49
N GLU A 339 53.47 10.98 3.95
CA GLU A 339 52.23 10.21 3.80
C GLU A 339 52.40 9.11 2.75
N PRO A 340 51.88 7.89 2.99
CA PRO A 340 51.83 6.86 1.96
C PRO A 340 50.93 7.32 0.81
N ALA A 341 51.36 7.06 -0.42
CA ALA A 341 50.58 7.39 -1.61
C ALA A 341 50.16 6.12 -2.35
N VAL A 342 48.91 6.09 -2.78
CA VAL A 342 48.36 5.06 -3.66
C VAL A 342 47.94 5.76 -4.95
N ASN A 343 48.67 5.50 -6.03
CA ASN A 343 48.35 6.05 -7.34
C ASN A 343 47.71 4.97 -8.20
N VAL A 344 46.53 5.27 -8.75
CA VAL A 344 45.85 4.43 -9.74
C VAL A 344 45.94 5.15 -11.08
N CYS A 345 46.65 4.57 -12.05
CA CYS A 345 46.84 5.17 -13.37
C CYS A 345 46.33 4.24 -14.47
N MET A 346 45.75 4.77 -15.53
CA MET A 346 45.41 3.97 -16.72
C MET A 346 46.70 3.57 -17.45
N ASP A 347 46.87 2.28 -17.78
CA ASP A 347 48.07 1.80 -18.47
C ASP A 347 48.05 2.28 -19.92
N ARG A 348 48.83 3.32 -20.22
CA ARG A 348 48.86 3.97 -21.54
C ARG A 348 49.25 2.99 -22.64
N ASP A 349 50.32 2.24 -22.42
CA ASP A 349 50.88 1.34 -23.43
C ASP A 349 49.92 0.17 -23.70
N TYR A 350 49.34 -0.39 -22.63
CA TYR A 350 48.30 -1.41 -22.75
C TYR A 350 47.08 -0.89 -23.51
N MET A 351 46.55 0.28 -23.13
CA MET A 351 45.35 0.85 -23.75
C MET A 351 45.56 1.18 -25.24
N LEU A 352 46.76 1.66 -25.61
CA LEU A 352 47.12 1.87 -27.01
C LEU A 352 47.22 0.56 -27.79
N HIS A 353 47.69 -0.52 -27.16
CA HIS A 353 47.70 -1.85 -27.77
C HIS A 353 46.28 -2.42 -27.93
N PHE A 354 45.48 -2.39 -26.87
CA PHE A 354 44.08 -2.88 -26.85
C PHE A 354 43.24 -2.23 -27.95
N THR A 355 43.40 -0.92 -28.13
CA THR A 355 42.59 -0.15 -29.07
C THR A 355 43.15 -0.16 -30.50
N ARG A 356 44.17 -0.97 -30.81
CA ARG A 356 44.90 -0.95 -32.11
C ARG A 356 43.98 -1.21 -33.32
N GLU A 357 42.95 -2.02 -33.12
CA GLU A 357 41.95 -2.35 -34.14
C GLU A 357 40.64 -1.59 -33.97
N ALA A 358 40.60 -0.54 -33.13
CA ALA A 358 39.40 0.26 -32.83
C ALA A 358 38.93 1.16 -34.00
N ARG A 359 39.07 0.70 -35.25
CA ARG A 359 38.58 1.35 -36.48
C ARG A 359 37.08 1.65 -36.46
N LYS A 360 36.32 1.01 -35.54
CA LYS A 360 34.87 1.20 -35.36
C LYS A 360 34.51 2.32 -34.37
N LYS A 361 35.50 2.93 -33.68
CA LYS A 361 35.27 3.98 -32.65
C LYS A 361 35.92 5.30 -33.09
N PRO A 362 35.32 6.06 -34.03
CA PRO A 362 35.91 7.29 -34.56
C PRO A 362 36.07 8.40 -33.50
N TRP A 363 35.32 8.32 -32.41
CA TRP A 363 35.42 9.23 -31.27
C TRP A 363 36.66 8.99 -30.41
N LEU A 364 37.34 7.84 -30.51
CA LEU A 364 38.51 7.53 -29.68
C LEU A 364 39.79 8.16 -30.26
N LYS A 365 40.19 9.31 -29.70
CA LYS A 365 41.37 10.07 -30.13
C LYS A 365 42.68 9.50 -29.59
N ARG A 366 43.15 8.41 -30.20
CA ARG A 366 44.39 7.71 -29.81
C ARG A 366 45.63 8.62 -29.73
N SER A 367 45.76 9.57 -30.65
CA SER A 367 46.90 10.48 -30.71
C SER A 367 47.08 11.32 -29.44
N GLU A 368 46.00 11.66 -28.74
CA GLU A 368 46.06 12.40 -27.47
C GLU A 368 46.78 11.56 -26.41
N LEU A 369 46.44 10.28 -26.31
CA LEU A 369 47.09 9.35 -25.37
C LEU A 369 48.54 9.05 -25.75
N GLU A 370 48.85 8.93 -27.05
CA GLU A 370 50.21 8.72 -27.56
C GLU A 370 51.17 9.87 -27.22
N GLN A 371 50.65 11.10 -27.19
CA GLN A 371 51.42 12.32 -26.88
C GLN A 371 51.69 12.51 -25.38
N MET A 372 50.97 11.80 -24.51
CA MET A 372 51.20 11.90 -23.06
C MET A 372 52.50 11.22 -22.67
N THR A 373 53.27 11.87 -21.80
CA THR A 373 54.56 11.39 -21.29
C THR A 373 54.44 10.50 -20.04
N ALA A 374 53.26 10.46 -19.41
CA ALA A 374 52.96 9.69 -18.22
C ALA A 374 51.59 9.00 -18.33
N ASP A 375 51.41 7.93 -17.55
CA ASP A 375 50.13 7.23 -17.43
C ASP A 375 49.08 8.15 -16.76
N PRO A 376 47.89 8.35 -17.36
CA PRO A 376 46.85 9.22 -16.80
C PRO A 376 46.36 8.72 -15.44
N SER A 377 46.23 9.63 -14.47
CA SER A 377 45.68 9.32 -13.14
C SER A 377 44.17 9.08 -13.23
N VAL A 378 43.71 7.89 -12.83
CA VAL A 378 42.29 7.53 -12.87
C VAL A 378 41.49 8.42 -11.90
N LEU A 379 42.05 8.75 -10.73
CA LEU A 379 41.37 9.61 -9.77
C LEU A 379 41.18 11.03 -10.33
N ASP A 380 42.18 11.56 -11.03
CA ASP A 380 42.06 12.89 -11.66
C ASP A 380 41.04 12.86 -12.80
N MET A 381 41.01 11.78 -13.58
CA MET A 381 39.99 11.57 -14.62
C MET A 381 38.58 11.52 -14.02
N VAL A 382 38.37 10.78 -12.93
CA VAL A 382 37.08 10.69 -12.21
C VAL A 382 36.63 12.08 -11.73
N ASN A 383 37.53 12.81 -11.07
CA ASN A 383 37.26 14.16 -10.57
C ASN A 383 36.96 15.15 -11.71
N ALA A 384 37.64 15.02 -12.85
CA ALA A 384 37.46 15.89 -14.01
C ALA A 384 36.09 15.67 -14.69
N ILE A 385 35.56 14.45 -14.69
CA ILE A 385 34.28 14.17 -15.33
C ILE A 385 33.06 14.49 -14.46
N GLN A 386 33.16 14.47 -13.13
CA GLN A 386 32.02 14.74 -12.25
C GLN A 386 31.24 16.03 -12.62
N PRO A 387 31.87 17.21 -12.73
CA PRO A 387 31.14 18.43 -13.09
C PRO A 387 30.54 18.37 -14.51
N GLN A 388 31.21 17.68 -15.45
CA GLN A 388 30.71 17.50 -16.81
C GLN A 388 29.47 16.60 -16.85
N MET A 389 29.40 15.60 -15.97
CA MET A 389 28.25 14.71 -15.83
C MET A 389 27.03 15.44 -15.23
N VAL A 390 27.26 16.37 -14.29
CA VAL A 390 26.20 17.24 -13.76
C VAL A 390 25.63 18.12 -14.88
N GLU A 391 26.49 18.82 -15.62
CA GLU A 391 26.06 19.68 -16.73
C GLU A 391 25.36 18.87 -17.85
N LEU A 392 25.84 17.66 -18.13
CA LEU A 392 25.19 16.75 -19.06
C LEU A 392 23.78 16.36 -18.57
N GLN A 393 23.64 16.01 -17.30
CA GLN A 393 22.35 15.63 -16.72
C GLN A 393 21.35 16.77 -16.80
N GLU A 394 21.75 18.01 -16.50
CA GLU A 394 20.88 19.19 -16.63
C GLU A 394 20.35 19.34 -18.07
N LYS A 395 21.20 19.12 -19.08
CA LYS A 395 20.79 19.17 -20.49
C LYS A 395 19.90 17.99 -20.89
N LEU A 396 20.16 16.80 -20.35
CA LEU A 396 19.32 15.62 -20.57
C LEU A 396 17.92 15.82 -19.96
N ASP A 397 17.86 16.35 -18.74
CA ASP A 397 16.61 16.65 -18.04
C ASP A 397 15.81 17.72 -18.77
N ALA A 398 16.47 18.74 -19.33
CA ALA A 398 15.80 19.75 -20.15
C ALA A 398 15.14 19.16 -21.42
N ILE A 399 15.68 18.09 -21.98
CA ILE A 399 15.11 17.39 -23.15
C ILE A 399 14.01 16.41 -22.72
N LEU A 400 14.27 15.61 -21.68
CA LEU A 400 13.34 14.57 -21.21
C LEU A 400 12.14 15.15 -20.46
N TYR A 401 12.34 16.26 -19.75
CA TYR A 401 11.38 16.88 -18.85
C TYR A 401 11.30 18.41 -19.10
N PRO A 402 10.93 18.85 -20.31
CA PRO A 402 10.90 20.28 -20.66
C PRO A 402 9.89 21.10 -19.84
N ASN A 403 8.89 20.44 -19.26
CA ASN A 403 7.83 21.06 -18.49
C ASN A 403 8.07 21.01 -16.97
N THR A 404 9.31 20.75 -16.51
CA THR A 404 9.63 20.59 -15.09
C THR A 404 9.10 21.74 -14.21
N ALA A 405 9.24 22.99 -14.67
CA ALA A 405 8.73 24.15 -13.92
C ALA A 405 7.20 24.14 -13.78
N THR A 406 6.49 23.79 -14.86
CA THR A 406 5.02 23.67 -14.87
C THR A 406 4.57 22.49 -14.00
N ASP A 407 5.26 21.36 -14.09
CA ASP A 407 4.96 20.17 -13.29
C ASP A 407 5.21 20.44 -11.79
N ALA A 408 6.31 21.11 -11.45
CA ALA A 408 6.61 21.54 -10.09
C ALA A 408 5.56 22.51 -9.54
N ALA A 409 5.13 23.49 -10.34
CA ALA A 409 4.04 24.39 -9.97
C ALA A 409 2.72 23.65 -9.74
N THR A 410 2.40 22.68 -10.59
CA THR A 410 1.18 21.85 -10.50
C THR A 410 1.20 20.97 -9.24
N VAL A 411 2.33 20.34 -8.93
CA VAL A 411 2.49 19.55 -7.70
C VAL A 411 2.50 20.45 -6.46
N LYS A 412 3.03 21.68 -6.56
CA LYS A 412 2.96 22.68 -5.48
C LYS A 412 1.52 23.14 -5.22
N GLU A 413 0.71 23.30 -6.26
CA GLU A 413 -0.73 23.53 -6.11
C GLU A 413 -1.40 22.35 -5.40
N LEU A 414 -1.07 21.12 -5.78
CA LEU A 414 -1.55 19.91 -5.11
C LEU A 414 -1.19 19.90 -3.62
N ILE A 415 0.06 20.23 -3.27
CA ILE A 415 0.49 20.37 -1.86
C ILE A 415 -0.38 21.41 -1.15
N GLY A 416 -0.69 22.52 -1.81
CA GLY A 416 -1.60 23.55 -1.31
C GLY A 416 -3.00 23.03 -0.96
N ARG A 417 -3.51 22.01 -1.67
CA ARG A 417 -4.82 21.39 -1.39
C ARG A 417 -4.88 20.73 0.00
N PHE A 418 -3.74 20.40 0.61
CA PHE A 418 -3.66 19.88 1.97
C PHE A 418 -3.77 20.95 3.07
N ASN A 419 -3.87 22.24 2.70
CA ASN A 419 -4.08 23.37 3.63
C ASN A 419 -3.05 23.43 4.78
N GLY A 420 -1.80 23.05 4.53
CA GLY A 420 -0.72 23.07 5.52
C GLY A 420 -0.79 21.97 6.60
N ARG A 421 -1.75 21.05 6.51
CA ARG A 421 -1.88 19.91 7.44
C ARG A 421 -0.75 18.91 7.18
N GLN A 422 -0.01 18.52 8.21
CA GLN A 422 1.09 17.56 8.07
C GLN A 422 0.61 16.11 8.18
N GLY A 423 1.25 15.22 7.43
CA GLY A 423 0.97 13.79 7.48
C GLY A 423 1.42 13.07 6.20
N LEU A 424 0.88 11.89 5.98
CA LEU A 424 1.00 11.14 4.74
C LEU A 424 0.03 11.73 3.72
N TYR A 425 0.56 12.23 2.60
CA TYR A 425 -0.25 12.74 1.50
C TYR A 425 -0.50 11.63 0.48
N ALA A 426 -1.73 11.49 0.04
CA ALA A 426 -2.12 10.51 -0.96
C ALA A 426 -3.21 11.06 -1.88
N LEU A 427 -3.34 10.43 -3.05
CA LEU A 427 -4.44 10.65 -3.99
C LEU A 427 -5.38 9.43 -3.98
N GLN A 428 -6.68 9.67 -4.06
CA GLN A 428 -7.71 8.63 -4.12
C GLN A 428 -7.79 8.01 -5.53
N ASN A 429 -7.78 6.69 -5.65
CA ASN A 429 -7.72 5.95 -6.92
C ASN A 429 -8.92 5.01 -7.13
N GLY A 430 -10.10 5.36 -6.60
CA GLY A 430 -11.25 4.47 -6.60
C GLY A 430 -12.40 5.05 -5.79
N PRO A 431 -13.45 4.27 -5.49
CA PRO A 431 -14.58 4.74 -4.70
C PRO A 431 -14.14 5.41 -3.39
N GLY A 432 -14.84 6.47 -3.00
CA GLY A 432 -14.57 7.23 -1.79
C GLY A 432 -14.82 6.47 -0.49
N PHE A 433 -14.65 7.18 0.62
CA PHE A 433 -14.88 6.65 1.96
C PHE A 433 -16.35 6.28 2.15
N THR A 434 -16.59 5.06 2.63
CA THR A 434 -17.92 4.64 3.08
C THR A 434 -17.81 3.96 4.44
N ARG A 435 -18.95 3.74 5.08
CA ARG A 435 -19.03 2.93 6.31
C ARG A 435 -18.50 1.51 6.10
N ARG A 436 -18.49 0.99 4.86
CA ARG A 436 -17.95 -0.33 4.52
C ARG A 436 -16.52 -0.26 4.00
N LEU A 437 -16.12 0.89 3.45
CA LEU A 437 -14.79 1.15 2.89
C LEU A 437 -14.11 2.32 3.61
N TRP A 438 -13.44 1.99 4.70
CA TRP A 438 -12.84 2.95 5.63
C TRP A 438 -11.53 3.55 5.08
N ILE A 439 -10.87 2.80 4.21
CA ILE A 439 -9.64 3.20 3.53
C ILE A 439 -9.88 2.93 2.04
N PRO A 440 -10.20 3.96 1.24
CA PRO A 440 -10.39 3.78 -0.19
C PRO A 440 -9.06 3.41 -0.86
N PRO A 441 -9.05 2.87 -2.09
CA PRO A 441 -7.82 2.72 -2.86
C PRO A 441 -7.11 4.07 -3.00
N TYR A 442 -5.80 4.10 -2.75
CA TYR A 442 -5.02 5.34 -2.83
C TYR A 442 -3.61 5.12 -3.37
N MET A 443 -3.02 6.20 -3.87
CA MET A 443 -1.62 6.30 -4.26
C MET A 443 -0.91 7.27 -3.33
N THR A 444 0.13 6.80 -2.64
CA THR A 444 0.96 7.66 -1.77
C THR A 444 1.82 8.62 -2.59
N LEU A 445 1.93 9.86 -2.11
CA LEU A 445 2.86 10.85 -2.65
C LEU A 445 4.18 10.81 -1.87
N ALA A 446 5.28 10.57 -2.57
CA ALA A 446 6.59 10.41 -1.97
C ALA A 446 7.14 11.75 -1.46
N PRO A 447 7.59 11.85 -0.19
CA PRO A 447 8.04 13.10 0.40
C PRO A 447 9.14 13.82 -0.40
N ARG A 448 10.07 13.07 -1.03
CA ARG A 448 11.14 13.66 -1.86
C ARG A 448 10.62 14.43 -3.07
N VAL A 449 9.55 13.95 -3.71
CA VAL A 449 8.97 14.59 -4.90
C VAL A 449 8.22 15.85 -4.47
N LEU A 450 7.50 15.77 -3.35
CA LEU A 450 6.81 16.91 -2.76
C LEU A 450 7.81 18.00 -2.32
N ALA A 451 8.90 17.61 -1.66
CA ALA A 451 9.96 18.52 -1.25
C ALA A 451 10.67 19.18 -2.44
N PHE A 452 10.91 18.42 -3.53
CA PHE A 452 11.46 18.98 -4.76
C PHE A 452 10.52 20.05 -5.34
N ALA A 453 9.24 19.73 -5.51
CA ALA A 453 8.25 20.65 -6.08
C ALA A 453 8.07 21.92 -5.24
N ASP A 454 8.05 21.79 -3.90
CA ASP A 454 7.84 22.93 -3.01
C ASP A 454 9.04 23.90 -3.00
N ASN A 455 10.27 23.34 -3.07
CA ASN A 455 11.51 24.10 -3.12
C ASN A 455 11.97 24.48 -4.54
N TYR A 456 11.23 24.08 -5.58
CA TYR A 456 11.61 24.36 -6.95
C TYR A 456 11.57 25.88 -7.20
N VAL A 457 12.75 26.45 -7.42
CA VAL A 457 12.92 27.81 -7.93
C VAL A 457 13.25 27.65 -9.41
N ALA A 458 12.41 28.20 -10.28
CA ALA A 458 12.73 28.24 -11.70
C ALA A 458 14.09 28.93 -11.86
N GLY A 459 15.07 28.20 -12.39
CA GLY A 459 16.34 28.81 -12.81
C GLY A 459 16.03 29.90 -13.84
N ASN A 460 16.57 31.10 -13.62
CA ASN A 460 16.50 32.20 -14.57
C ASN A 460 17.08 31.83 -15.93
#